data_AF-A0A8H7D4Q9-F1
#
_entry.id   AF-A0A8H7D4Q9-F1
#
_cell.length_a   1.000
_cell.length_b   1.000
_cell.length_c   1.000
_cell.angle_alpha   90.00
_cell.angle_beta   90.00
_cell.angle_gamma   90.00
#
_symmetry.space_group_name_H-M   'P 1'
#
loop_
_entity.id
_entity.type
_entity.pdbx_description
1 polymer ?
#
loop_
_entity_poly.entity_id
_entity_poly.type
_entity_poly.pdbx_seq_one_letter_code
_entity_poly.pdbx_strand_id
1 'polypeptide(L)'
;MRISMRVWLALTILIPGVRSVDFPSCLAEVRSGQWGQTGGTDSQGHPVANISNAIGVTYELCLVACGSGQAPFQWSIFSQQFAAWLLPYLALVSQLPFGARYRPDNVVSMLLAVGSPTLAAYSLALTALNGYWIAQRFSDVNYPNARNAVKILSSLQQSPVQVNAKDSLFASLVVLHKNDEFWEDLLERLDFVHTWSIPAVASILWVIIAYVFTVVDSFTGTVTFSALNASGQAVGSIFLWLLPIVVGWLQISPKCESERLNHALDKANAIAYVAALRGAPIRASDRSDARAIYIRNDRHAGEIHRDEQRTPPIYNYARFLPWTLAVEHVYCAFREASKRSSSRHPVNPRGRWRNGDENNRQGCQSQVTAYVSRGPTILPQSRWGPGVGYRFLLAAFAALGLTWGTVGAAIVIAFFTPTKGLACRSGSFLIYGVNSTIVWLFLVASSGLAHHCTLQTEETRFLGAFSIFLRRCAKILASLNASWIILVCLFQFSSFFDRCWCDSSVFYLGAKKAYNVIDITDEAAVRVPWFGGLALAA
;
A
#
# COMPACT_ATOMS: atom_id res chain seq x y z
N MET A 1 9.18 -13.75 18.26
CA MET A 1 8.91 -14.08 16.85
C MET A 1 9.76 -15.27 16.35
N ARG A 2 9.88 -16.36 17.13
CA ARG A 2 10.58 -17.61 16.74
C ARG A 2 9.64 -18.81 16.59
N ILE A 3 8.36 -18.63 16.91
CA ILE A 3 7.35 -19.70 16.96
C ILE A 3 6.69 -19.93 15.59
N SER A 4 6.72 -18.96 14.67
CA SER A 4 5.97 -19.05 13.42
C SER A 4 6.51 -20.08 12.43
N MET A 5 7.84 -20.22 12.27
CA MET A 5 8.42 -21.05 11.21
C MET A 5 8.27 -22.57 11.46
N ARG A 6 8.26 -23.01 12.73
CA ARG A 6 8.06 -24.44 13.08
C ARG A 6 6.61 -24.88 12.94
N VAL A 7 5.65 -23.97 13.15
CA VAL A 7 4.22 -24.24 12.95
C VAL A 7 3.90 -24.41 11.46
N TRP A 8 4.52 -23.59 10.60
CA TRP A 8 4.36 -23.72 9.14
C TRP A 8 4.94 -25.02 8.59
N LEU A 9 6.13 -25.45 9.05
CA LEU A 9 6.73 -26.72 8.65
C LEU A 9 5.98 -27.95 9.20
N ALA A 10 5.36 -27.84 10.39
CA ALA A 10 4.55 -28.91 10.97
C ALA A 10 3.20 -29.08 10.25
N LEU A 11 2.61 -28.00 9.75
CA LEU A 11 1.36 -28.04 8.98
C LEU A 11 1.53 -28.64 7.58
N THR A 12 2.74 -28.62 7.01
CA THR A 12 3.02 -29.24 5.70
C THR A 12 3.28 -30.75 5.74
N ILE A 13 3.48 -31.35 6.92
CA ILE A 13 3.90 -32.77 7.06
C ILE A 13 2.74 -33.71 7.43
N LEU A 14 1.54 -33.18 7.70
CA LEU A 14 0.33 -33.97 7.96
C LEU A 14 -0.61 -33.93 6.76
N ILE A 15 -0.19 -34.50 5.63
CA ILE A 15 -1.12 -34.86 4.56
C ILE A 15 -1.39 -36.37 4.74
N PRO A 16 -2.57 -36.78 5.26
CA PRO A 16 -2.98 -38.18 5.20
C PRO A 16 -2.88 -38.64 3.74
N GLY A 17 -2.63 -39.92 3.50
CA GLY A 17 -2.80 -40.51 2.17
C GLY A 17 -4.26 -40.38 1.74
N VAL A 18 -4.64 -39.24 1.17
CA VAL A 18 -5.98 -38.99 0.64
C VAL A 18 -6.02 -39.73 -0.69
N ARG A 19 -6.96 -40.67 -0.84
CA ARG A 19 -7.25 -41.27 -2.14
C ARG A 19 -7.57 -40.15 -3.13
N SER A 20 -6.79 -40.06 -4.20
CA SER A 20 -7.06 -39.13 -5.28
C SER A 20 -8.32 -39.55 -6.02
N VAL A 21 -9.15 -38.58 -6.38
CA VAL A 21 -10.42 -38.79 -7.08
C VAL A 21 -10.23 -38.48 -8.56
N ASP A 22 -10.63 -39.40 -9.42
CA ASP A 22 -10.70 -39.19 -10.86
C ASP A 22 -12.12 -38.76 -11.24
N PHE A 23 -12.35 -37.44 -11.26
CA PHE A 23 -13.68 -36.86 -11.52
C PHE A 23 -14.26 -37.23 -12.89
N PRO A 24 -13.51 -37.21 -14.02
CA PRO A 24 -13.98 -37.71 -15.30
C PRO A 24 -14.51 -39.16 -15.24
N SER A 25 -13.75 -40.07 -14.63
CA SER A 25 -14.18 -41.47 -14.47
C SER A 25 -15.42 -41.57 -13.58
N CYS A 26 -15.46 -40.82 -12.47
CA CYS A 26 -16.64 -40.76 -11.61
C CYS A 26 -17.89 -40.29 -12.37
N LEU A 27 -17.78 -39.23 -13.18
CA LEU A 27 -18.92 -38.74 -13.96
C LEU A 27 -19.39 -39.77 -14.99
N ALA A 28 -18.47 -40.53 -15.60
CA ALA A 28 -18.82 -41.61 -16.52
C ALA A 28 -19.64 -42.72 -15.82
N GLU A 29 -19.27 -43.10 -14.59
CA GLU A 29 -20.05 -44.03 -13.77
C GLU A 29 -21.43 -43.48 -13.37
N VAL A 30 -21.53 -42.18 -13.09
CA VAL A 30 -22.82 -41.55 -12.83
C VAL A 30 -23.69 -41.56 -14.09
N ARG A 31 -23.13 -41.22 -15.25
CA ARG A 31 -23.83 -41.24 -16.55
C ARG A 31 -24.29 -42.64 -16.96
N SER A 32 -23.60 -43.70 -16.52
CA SER A 32 -24.02 -45.09 -16.77
C SER A 32 -25.20 -45.54 -15.89
N GLY A 33 -25.57 -44.74 -14.88
CA GLY A 33 -26.64 -45.05 -13.94
C GLY A 33 -26.22 -45.95 -12.78
N GLN A 34 -24.92 -46.22 -12.62
CA GLN A 34 -24.39 -47.09 -11.55
C GLN A 34 -24.78 -46.61 -10.14
N TRP A 35 -24.97 -45.29 -9.97
CA TRP A 35 -25.26 -44.64 -8.69
C TRP A 35 -26.73 -44.16 -8.57
N GLY A 36 -27.61 -44.65 -9.45
CA GLY A 36 -29.01 -44.23 -9.54
C GLY A 36 -29.29 -43.31 -10.73
N GLN A 37 -30.56 -42.90 -10.87
CA GLN A 37 -31.05 -42.05 -11.98
C GLN A 37 -31.32 -40.60 -11.55
N THR A 38 -31.12 -40.28 -10.28
CA THR A 38 -31.40 -38.96 -9.69
C THR A 38 -30.10 -38.26 -9.30
N GLY A 39 -30.12 -36.92 -9.28
CA GLY A 39 -28.98 -36.11 -8.83
C GLY A 39 -28.01 -35.65 -9.93
N GLY A 40 -28.20 -36.07 -11.19
CA GLY A 40 -27.51 -35.45 -12.33
C GLY A 40 -28.03 -34.02 -12.58
N THR A 41 -27.15 -33.10 -12.94
CA THR A 41 -27.50 -31.69 -13.21
C THR A 41 -26.93 -31.16 -14.52
N ASP A 42 -27.54 -30.07 -15.01
CA ASP A 42 -26.97 -29.22 -16.06
C ASP A 42 -25.90 -28.25 -15.49
N SER A 43 -25.41 -27.31 -16.31
CA SER A 43 -24.39 -26.32 -15.95
C SER A 43 -24.90 -25.25 -14.97
N GLN A 44 -26.22 -25.17 -14.78
CA GLN A 44 -26.87 -24.23 -13.88
C GLN A 44 -27.31 -24.90 -12.57
N GLY A 45 -27.09 -26.22 -12.43
CA GLY A 45 -27.49 -26.99 -11.27
C GLY A 45 -28.94 -27.47 -11.31
N HIS A 46 -29.62 -27.35 -12.45
CA HIS A 46 -30.97 -27.91 -12.60
C HIS A 46 -30.90 -29.41 -12.86
N PRO A 47 -31.81 -30.22 -12.27
CA PRO A 47 -31.86 -31.65 -12.52
C PRO A 47 -32.09 -31.96 -13.99
N VAL A 48 -31.34 -32.92 -14.54
CA VAL A 48 -31.56 -33.43 -15.90
C VAL A 48 -32.57 -34.58 -15.88
N ALA A 49 -33.40 -34.68 -16.92
CA ALA A 49 -34.39 -35.76 -17.04
C ALA A 49 -33.74 -37.13 -17.35
N ASN A 50 -32.58 -37.12 -18.02
CA ASN A 50 -31.80 -38.33 -18.30
C ASN A 50 -30.38 -38.14 -17.76
N ILE A 51 -29.95 -39.02 -16.85
CA ILE A 51 -28.65 -38.92 -16.19
C ILE A 51 -27.47 -39.10 -17.15
N SER A 52 -27.67 -39.75 -18.30
CA SER A 52 -26.64 -39.87 -19.33
C SER A 52 -26.22 -38.51 -19.90
N ASN A 53 -27.11 -37.51 -19.82
CA ASN A 53 -26.87 -36.14 -20.30
C ASN A 53 -26.36 -35.21 -19.19
N ALA A 54 -26.12 -35.73 -17.98
CA ALA A 54 -25.63 -34.93 -16.87
C ALA A 54 -24.22 -34.40 -17.16
N ILE A 55 -24.01 -33.11 -16.96
CA ILE A 55 -22.68 -32.47 -17.04
C ILE A 55 -22.17 -32.06 -15.65
N GLY A 56 -23.06 -32.04 -14.67
CA GLY A 56 -22.74 -31.96 -13.26
C GLY A 56 -23.56 -32.93 -12.42
N VAL A 57 -23.32 -32.90 -11.12
CA VAL A 57 -24.01 -33.74 -10.13
C VAL A 57 -24.31 -32.92 -8.88
N THR A 58 -25.36 -33.29 -8.14
CA THR A 58 -25.60 -32.69 -6.81
C THR A 58 -24.44 -32.98 -5.86
N TYR A 59 -24.24 -32.13 -4.86
CA TYR A 59 -23.19 -32.31 -3.86
C TYR A 59 -23.28 -33.67 -3.13
N GLU A 60 -24.50 -34.09 -2.78
CA GLU A 60 -24.75 -35.39 -2.14
C GLU A 60 -24.34 -36.56 -3.06
N LEU A 61 -24.72 -36.51 -4.34
CA LEU A 61 -24.32 -37.53 -5.31
C LEU A 61 -22.81 -37.52 -5.55
N CYS A 62 -22.17 -36.36 -5.59
CA CYS A 62 -20.71 -36.22 -5.72
C CYS A 62 -19.99 -36.94 -4.57
N LEU A 63 -20.45 -36.76 -3.33
CA LEU A 63 -19.85 -37.43 -2.18
C LEU A 63 -20.01 -38.96 -2.23
N VAL A 64 -21.17 -39.45 -2.68
CA VAL A 64 -21.44 -40.89 -2.73
C VAL A 64 -20.67 -41.55 -3.88
N ALA A 65 -20.69 -40.93 -5.07
CA ALA A 65 -20.07 -41.50 -6.27
C ALA A 65 -18.56 -41.24 -6.32
N CYS A 66 -18.11 -40.01 -6.06
CA CYS A 66 -16.71 -39.62 -6.22
C CYS A 66 -15.92 -39.60 -4.90
N GLY A 67 -16.60 -39.52 -3.75
CA GLY A 67 -15.98 -39.41 -2.44
C GLY A 67 -15.58 -37.99 -2.03
N SER A 68 -15.01 -37.85 -0.84
CA SER A 68 -14.57 -36.56 -0.26
C SER A 68 -13.09 -36.23 -0.57
N GLY A 69 -12.43 -37.04 -1.39
CA GLY A 69 -11.02 -36.86 -1.76
C GLY A 69 -10.77 -35.60 -2.60
N GLN A 70 -9.51 -35.38 -2.98
CA GLN A 70 -9.13 -34.33 -3.92
C GLN A 70 -8.68 -34.95 -5.24
N ALA A 71 -8.71 -34.17 -6.32
CA ALA A 71 -8.10 -34.59 -7.58
C ALA A 71 -6.59 -34.87 -7.39
N PRO A 72 -5.98 -35.76 -8.21
CA PRO A 72 -4.57 -36.08 -8.10
C PRO A 72 -3.70 -34.86 -8.36
N PHE A 73 -2.65 -34.69 -7.55
CA PHE A 73 -1.65 -33.66 -7.79
C PHE A 73 -0.89 -33.93 -9.09
N GLN A 74 -0.82 -32.94 -9.97
CA GLN A 74 -0.07 -33.02 -11.22
C GLN A 74 1.05 -31.97 -11.26
N TRP A 75 2.30 -32.42 -11.19
CA TRP A 75 3.47 -31.53 -11.17
C TRP A 75 3.57 -30.65 -12.43
N SER A 76 3.22 -31.17 -13.60
CA SER A 76 3.21 -30.42 -14.85
C SER A 76 2.25 -29.23 -14.79
N ILE A 77 1.01 -29.45 -14.34
CA ILE A 77 0.02 -28.37 -14.17
C ILE A 77 0.49 -27.39 -13.10
N PHE A 78 0.92 -27.87 -11.92
CA PHE A 78 1.38 -27.01 -10.84
C PHE A 78 2.51 -26.08 -11.28
N SER A 79 3.56 -26.63 -11.88
CA SER A 79 4.75 -25.87 -12.28
C SER A 79 4.42 -24.86 -13.38
N GLN A 80 3.60 -25.24 -14.37
CA GLN A 80 3.15 -24.34 -15.44
C GLN A 80 2.31 -23.19 -14.87
N GLN A 81 1.31 -23.46 -14.04
CA GLN A 81 0.42 -22.44 -13.49
C GLN A 81 1.16 -21.51 -12.52
N PHE A 82 2.02 -22.06 -11.65
CA PHE A 82 2.84 -21.29 -10.73
C PHE A 82 3.79 -20.34 -11.47
N ALA A 83 4.49 -20.84 -12.49
CA ALA A 83 5.45 -20.05 -13.27
C ALA A 83 4.76 -18.95 -14.09
N ALA A 84 3.57 -19.21 -14.62
CA ALA A 84 2.82 -18.25 -15.44
C ALA A 84 2.11 -17.19 -14.59
N TRP A 85 1.43 -17.59 -13.51
CA TRP A 85 0.45 -16.73 -12.83
C TRP A 85 0.90 -16.17 -11.48
N LEU A 86 1.95 -16.69 -10.86
CA LEU A 86 2.41 -16.24 -9.54
C LEU A 86 3.87 -15.77 -9.52
N LEU A 87 4.77 -16.52 -10.15
CA LEU A 87 6.21 -16.21 -10.12
C LEU A 87 6.56 -14.79 -10.59
N PRO A 88 5.95 -14.23 -11.66
CA PRO A 88 6.24 -12.86 -12.09
C PRO A 88 5.88 -11.82 -11.01
N TYR A 89 4.80 -12.03 -10.27
CA TYR A 89 4.40 -11.14 -9.20
C TYR A 89 5.30 -11.24 -7.97
N LEU A 90 5.78 -12.44 -7.63
CA LEU A 90 6.79 -12.61 -6.59
C LEU A 90 8.08 -11.87 -6.93
N ALA A 91 8.47 -11.85 -8.21
CA ALA A 91 9.59 -11.05 -8.69
C ALA A 91 9.31 -9.55 -8.53
N LEU A 92 8.11 -9.05 -8.86
CA LEU A 92 7.73 -7.65 -8.64
C LEU A 92 7.70 -7.23 -7.17
N VAL A 93 7.36 -8.14 -6.25
CA VAL A 93 7.41 -7.83 -4.80
C VAL A 93 8.84 -7.43 -4.38
N SER A 94 9.87 -7.98 -5.03
CA SER A 94 11.27 -7.58 -4.79
C SER A 94 11.59 -6.14 -5.25
N GLN A 95 10.76 -5.57 -6.12
CA GLN A 95 10.91 -4.20 -6.64
C GLN A 95 10.18 -3.16 -5.78
N LEU A 96 9.50 -3.58 -4.70
CA LEU A 96 8.90 -2.65 -3.76
C LEU A 96 9.98 -1.78 -3.08
N PRO A 97 9.67 -0.51 -2.76
CA PRO A 97 10.64 0.39 -2.14
C PRO A 97 10.96 -0.06 -0.71
N PHE A 98 12.18 -0.57 -0.52
CA PHE A 98 12.76 -0.91 0.78
C PHE A 98 13.77 0.17 1.18
N GLY A 99 13.79 0.51 2.47
CA GLY A 99 14.68 1.57 2.97
C GLY A 99 14.68 1.71 4.48
N ALA A 100 14.07 0.76 5.20
CA ALA A 100 13.98 0.86 6.64
C ALA A 100 15.35 0.75 7.31
N ARG A 101 15.52 1.50 8.40
CA ARG A 101 16.73 1.49 9.23
C ARG A 101 17.13 0.08 9.69
N TYR A 102 16.15 -0.78 9.99
CA TYR A 102 16.40 -2.16 10.40
C TYR A 102 15.82 -3.15 9.39
N ARG A 103 16.60 -4.19 9.05
CA ARG A 103 16.20 -5.27 8.14
C ARG A 103 14.83 -5.90 8.41
N PRO A 104 14.41 -6.22 9.66
CA PRO A 104 13.09 -6.81 9.91
C PRO A 104 11.93 -5.88 9.49
N ASP A 105 12.14 -4.58 9.43
CA ASP A 105 11.09 -3.64 9.04
C ASP A 105 10.84 -3.63 7.54
N ASN A 106 11.85 -4.00 6.73
CA ASN A 106 11.64 -4.25 5.30
C ASN A 106 10.75 -5.48 5.08
N VAL A 107 10.91 -6.53 5.90
CA VAL A 107 10.03 -7.72 5.85
C VAL A 107 8.60 -7.34 6.26
N VAL A 108 8.43 -6.56 7.33
CA VAL A 108 7.10 -6.08 7.73
C VAL A 108 6.50 -5.17 6.65
N SER A 109 7.30 -4.33 6.00
CA SER A 109 6.86 -3.48 4.88
C SER A 109 6.34 -4.32 3.72
N MET A 110 7.06 -5.39 3.36
CA MET A 110 6.63 -6.36 2.34
C MET A 110 5.31 -7.05 2.74
N LEU A 111 5.22 -7.56 3.97
CA LEU A 111 4.01 -8.23 4.47
C LEU A 111 2.81 -7.27 4.52
N LEU A 112 3.03 -6.00 4.87
CA LEU A 112 1.99 -4.97 4.84
C LEU A 112 1.51 -4.69 3.41
N ALA A 113 2.43 -4.60 2.44
CA ALA A 113 2.07 -4.35 1.05
C ALA A 113 1.31 -5.54 0.44
N VAL A 114 1.84 -6.76 0.56
CA VAL A 114 1.22 -7.98 0.01
C VAL A 114 -0.07 -8.33 0.76
N GLY A 115 -0.09 -8.15 2.08
CA GLY A 115 -1.25 -8.44 2.93
C GLY A 115 -2.35 -7.37 2.89
N SER A 116 -2.04 -6.16 2.42
CA SER A 116 -3.00 -5.08 2.24
C SER A 116 -2.66 -4.24 1.00
N PRO A 117 -3.05 -4.69 -0.21
CA PRO A 117 -3.00 -3.87 -1.41
C PRO A 117 -3.69 -2.51 -1.24
N THR A 118 -4.74 -2.45 -0.43
CA THR A 118 -5.45 -1.19 -0.12
C THR A 118 -4.54 -0.21 0.60
N LEU A 119 -3.75 -0.66 1.59
CA LEU A 119 -2.78 0.20 2.26
C LEU A 119 -1.67 0.66 1.31
N ALA A 120 -1.16 -0.24 0.46
CA ALA A 120 -0.14 0.09 -0.53
C ALA A 120 -0.61 1.18 -1.50
N ALA A 121 -1.80 1.00 -2.07
CA ALA A 121 -2.43 1.95 -2.98
C ALA A 121 -2.74 3.28 -2.30
N TYR A 122 -3.26 3.24 -1.07
CA TYR A 122 -3.54 4.44 -0.30
C TYR A 122 -2.27 5.24 -0.01
N SER A 123 -1.20 4.57 0.42
CA SER A 123 0.10 5.21 0.71
C SER A 123 0.74 5.80 -0.55
N LEU A 124 0.63 5.13 -1.70
CA LEU A 124 1.07 5.66 -2.99
C LEU A 124 0.26 6.91 -3.39
N ALA A 125 -1.07 6.80 -3.41
CA ALA A 125 -1.96 7.89 -3.79
C ALA A 125 -1.77 9.12 -2.90
N LEU A 126 -1.67 8.93 -1.57
CA LEU A 126 -1.32 10.00 -0.65
C LEU A 126 0.04 10.65 -0.96
N THR A 127 1.02 9.87 -1.42
CA THR A 127 2.34 10.42 -1.77
C THR A 127 2.23 11.37 -2.96
N ALA A 128 1.55 10.96 -4.03
CA ALA A 128 1.30 11.81 -5.19
C ALA A 128 0.47 13.05 -4.83
N LEU A 129 -0.63 12.87 -4.09
CA LEU A 129 -1.52 13.97 -3.70
C LEU A 129 -0.83 14.98 -2.76
N ASN A 130 0.06 14.54 -1.89
CA ASN A 130 0.84 15.42 -1.04
C ASN A 130 1.84 16.27 -1.83
N GLY A 131 2.51 15.68 -2.82
CA GLY A 131 3.39 16.40 -3.74
C GLY A 131 2.65 17.47 -4.55
N TYR A 132 1.47 17.15 -5.09
CA TYR A 132 0.62 18.13 -5.76
C TYR A 132 0.15 19.24 -4.81
N TRP A 133 -0.33 18.86 -3.62
CA TRP A 133 -0.86 19.80 -2.64
C TRP A 133 0.19 20.81 -2.16
N ILE A 134 1.42 20.39 -1.85
CA ILE A 134 2.46 21.33 -1.39
C ILE A 134 2.86 22.32 -2.50
N ALA A 135 2.97 21.85 -3.74
CA ALA A 135 3.27 22.71 -4.88
C ALA A 135 2.18 23.77 -5.09
N GLN A 136 0.91 23.36 -5.05
CA GLN A 136 -0.22 24.29 -5.13
C GLN A 136 -0.25 25.24 -3.94
N ARG A 137 0.02 24.75 -2.72
CA ARG A 137 -0.01 25.55 -1.49
C ARG A 137 0.99 26.71 -1.51
N PHE A 138 2.18 26.50 -2.07
CA PHE A 138 3.25 27.50 -2.17
C PHE A 138 3.22 28.32 -3.47
N SER A 139 2.26 28.10 -4.38
CA SER A 139 2.22 28.74 -5.70
C SER A 139 2.27 30.27 -5.65
N ASP A 140 1.57 30.88 -4.68
CA ASP A 140 1.52 32.34 -4.50
C ASP A 140 2.66 32.91 -3.63
N VAL A 141 3.59 32.07 -3.17
CA VAL A 141 4.66 32.48 -2.27
C VAL A 141 5.89 32.90 -3.08
N ASN A 142 6.09 34.21 -3.17
CA ASN A 142 7.29 34.77 -3.79
C ASN A 142 8.27 35.28 -2.72
N TYR A 143 9.23 34.43 -2.35
CA TYR A 143 10.30 34.73 -1.40
C TYR A 143 11.51 33.84 -1.68
N PRO A 144 12.76 34.29 -1.43
CA PRO A 144 13.95 33.45 -1.59
C PRO A 144 13.80 32.08 -0.93
N ASN A 145 14.32 31.03 -1.58
CA ASN A 145 14.27 29.62 -1.15
C ASN A 145 12.89 28.97 -1.02
N ALA A 146 11.77 29.67 -1.27
CA ALA A 146 10.44 29.07 -1.16
C ALA A 146 10.30 27.82 -2.07
N ARG A 147 10.82 27.89 -3.30
CA ARG A 147 10.86 26.75 -4.23
C ARG A 147 11.74 25.60 -3.73
N ASN A 148 12.89 25.91 -3.13
CA ASN A 148 13.79 24.91 -2.57
C ASN A 148 13.13 24.21 -1.36
N ALA A 149 12.43 24.97 -0.52
CA ALA A 149 11.67 24.44 0.62
C ALA A 149 10.56 23.45 0.17
N VAL A 150 9.82 23.76 -0.91
CA VAL A 150 8.83 22.84 -1.48
C VAL A 150 9.48 21.51 -1.90
N LYS A 151 10.58 21.58 -2.66
CA LYS A 151 11.31 20.39 -3.12
C LYS A 151 11.85 19.57 -1.95
N ILE A 152 12.47 20.22 -0.96
CA ILE A 152 13.01 19.57 0.24
C ILE A 152 11.90 18.89 1.05
N LEU A 153 10.80 19.58 1.32
CA LEU A 153 9.67 19.02 2.09
C LEU A 153 8.98 17.86 1.37
N SER A 154 8.89 17.94 0.03
CA SER A 154 8.42 16.84 -0.81
C SER A 154 9.35 15.63 -0.72
N SER A 155 10.67 15.84 -0.81
CA SER A 155 11.68 14.77 -0.66
C SER A 155 11.67 14.15 0.74
N LEU A 156 11.41 14.94 1.78
CA LEU A 156 11.38 14.49 3.17
C LEU A 156 10.04 13.90 3.61
N GLN A 157 9.05 13.78 2.72
CA GLN A 157 7.74 13.24 3.06
C GLN A 157 7.77 11.84 3.71
N GLN A 158 8.75 11.02 3.35
CA GLN A 158 8.89 9.66 3.91
C GLN A 158 9.67 9.61 5.21
N SER A 159 10.08 10.75 5.76
CA SER A 159 10.80 10.87 7.02
C SER A 159 9.95 11.58 8.08
N PRO A 160 10.14 11.28 9.39
CA PRO A 160 9.46 12.00 10.47
C PRO A 160 10.10 13.38 10.69
N VAL A 161 9.99 14.26 9.68
CA VAL A 161 10.53 15.63 9.71
C VAL A 161 9.80 16.45 10.77
N GLN A 162 10.55 17.27 11.48
CA GLN A 162 10.07 18.19 12.52
C GLN A 162 10.66 19.57 12.30
N VAL A 163 9.91 20.58 12.69
CA VAL A 163 10.28 21.99 12.58
C VAL A 163 10.34 22.59 13.98
N ASN A 164 11.51 23.12 14.37
CA ASN A 164 11.73 23.75 15.66
C ASN A 164 11.72 25.28 15.54
N ALA A 165 10.67 25.90 16.05
CA ALA A 165 10.56 27.37 16.09
C ALA A 165 11.18 28.02 17.34
N LYS A 166 11.72 27.24 18.29
CA LYS A 166 12.36 27.80 19.50
C LYS A 166 13.56 28.66 19.12
N ASP A 167 13.83 29.67 19.94
CA ASP A 167 15.02 30.52 19.85
C ASP A 167 15.27 31.16 18.47
N SER A 168 14.21 31.43 17.72
CA SER A 168 14.26 31.94 16.34
C SER A 168 15.02 31.06 15.34
N LEU A 169 15.29 29.79 15.65
CA LEU A 169 16.02 28.87 14.77
C LEU A 169 15.35 28.81 13.39
N PHE A 170 14.08 28.41 13.35
CA PHE A 170 13.35 28.31 12.09
C PHE A 170 13.11 29.66 11.41
N ALA A 171 12.80 30.71 12.18
CA ALA A 171 12.63 32.05 11.63
C ALA A 171 13.92 32.56 10.96
N SER A 172 15.08 32.30 11.57
CA SER A 172 16.39 32.64 11.03
C SER A 172 16.71 31.87 9.76
N LEU A 173 16.36 30.58 9.72
CA LEU A 173 16.54 29.73 8.55
C LEU A 173 15.77 30.23 7.32
N VAL A 174 14.55 30.74 7.54
CA VAL A 174 13.70 31.31 6.48
C VAL A 174 14.19 32.70 6.08
N VAL A 175 14.49 33.57 7.05
CA VAL A 175 14.68 35.00 6.79
C VAL A 175 16.09 35.35 6.37
N LEU A 176 17.13 34.88 7.07
CA LEU A 176 18.50 35.38 6.88
C LEU A 176 19.09 34.94 5.53
N HIS A 177 19.67 35.86 4.77
CA HIS A 177 20.36 35.56 3.49
C HIS A 177 21.54 34.59 3.66
N LYS A 178 22.21 34.60 4.82
CA LYS A 178 23.27 33.62 5.15
C LYS A 178 22.82 32.16 5.13
N ASN A 179 21.52 31.90 5.14
CA ASN A 179 20.95 30.56 5.04
C ASN A 179 20.54 30.18 3.62
N ASP A 180 20.82 30.99 2.59
CA ASP A 180 20.51 30.62 1.20
C ASP A 180 21.30 29.38 0.78
N GLU A 181 22.59 29.33 1.14
CA GLU A 181 23.47 28.16 0.93
C GLU A 181 22.95 26.90 1.64
N PHE A 182 22.32 27.02 2.82
CA PHE A 182 21.70 25.88 3.50
C PHE A 182 20.61 25.21 2.64
N TRP A 183 19.74 26.02 2.01
CA TRP A 183 18.63 25.49 1.24
C TRP A 183 19.10 24.86 -0.08
N GLU A 184 20.15 25.41 -0.68
CA GLU A 184 20.78 24.87 -1.89
C GLU A 184 21.52 23.57 -1.59
N ASP A 185 22.40 23.56 -0.58
CA ASP A 185 23.18 22.39 -0.15
C ASP A 185 22.27 21.22 0.29
N LEU A 186 21.22 21.50 1.06
CA LEU A 186 20.27 20.46 1.45
C LEU A 186 19.51 19.90 0.24
N LEU A 187 19.12 20.74 -0.71
CA LEU A 187 18.43 20.29 -1.91
C LEU A 187 19.34 19.40 -2.77
N GLU A 188 20.59 19.82 -3.00
CA GLU A 188 21.59 19.04 -3.74
C GLU A 188 21.85 17.68 -3.08
N ARG A 189 22.02 17.65 -1.75
CA ARG A 189 22.24 16.41 -1.00
C ARG A 189 21.03 15.47 -1.01
N LEU A 190 19.82 16.00 -1.12
CA LEU A 190 18.59 15.21 -1.24
C LEU A 190 18.31 14.77 -2.67
N ASP A 191 18.97 15.37 -3.66
CA ASP A 191 18.84 15.05 -5.08
C ASP A 191 19.67 13.82 -5.49
N PHE A 192 19.64 12.78 -4.67
CA PHE A 192 20.17 11.49 -5.08
C PHE A 192 19.12 10.75 -5.91
N VAL A 193 19.31 10.74 -7.23
CA VAL A 193 18.45 10.03 -8.18
C VAL A 193 18.48 8.53 -7.88
N HIS A 194 17.33 7.94 -7.55
CA HIS A 194 17.15 6.48 -7.55
C HIS A 194 16.13 6.03 -8.60
N THR A 195 15.81 6.89 -9.56
CA THR A 195 14.79 6.60 -10.57
C THR A 195 15.41 5.93 -11.78
N TRP A 196 14.90 4.73 -12.09
CA TRP A 196 15.23 3.91 -13.26
C TRP A 196 16.61 3.25 -13.19
N SER A 197 16.75 2.24 -12.33
CA SER A 197 17.74 1.21 -12.65
C SER A 197 17.22 0.44 -13.88
N ILE A 198 18.04 0.35 -14.93
CA ILE A 198 17.71 -0.46 -16.13
C ILE A 198 17.15 -1.85 -15.75
N PRO A 199 17.68 -2.55 -14.71
CA PRO A 199 17.11 -3.80 -14.25
C PRO A 199 15.66 -3.72 -13.76
N ALA A 200 15.28 -2.67 -13.03
CA ALA A 200 13.91 -2.50 -12.55
C ALA A 200 12.94 -2.37 -13.74
N VAL A 201 13.30 -1.57 -14.75
CA VAL A 201 12.50 -1.37 -15.97
C VAL A 201 12.35 -2.66 -16.74
N ALA A 202 13.46 -3.36 -16.97
CA ALA A 202 13.46 -4.63 -17.67
C ALA A 202 12.57 -5.66 -16.95
N SER A 203 12.64 -5.72 -15.61
CA SER A 203 11.81 -6.65 -14.83
C SER A 203 10.31 -6.37 -14.98
N ILE A 204 9.90 -5.10 -14.98
CA ILE A 204 8.50 -4.71 -15.16
C ILE A 204 8.04 -5.03 -16.57
N LEU A 205 8.84 -4.71 -17.58
CA LEU A 205 8.54 -5.03 -18.97
C LEU A 205 8.36 -6.54 -19.17
N TRP A 206 9.25 -7.35 -18.58
CA TRP A 206 9.13 -8.81 -18.64
C TRP A 206 7.86 -9.33 -17.97
N VAL A 207 7.44 -8.75 -16.86
CA VAL A 207 6.19 -9.15 -16.19
C VAL A 207 4.97 -8.77 -17.03
N ILE A 208 4.97 -7.59 -17.66
CA ILE A 208 3.89 -7.17 -18.57
C ILE A 208 3.82 -8.11 -19.78
N ILE A 209 4.95 -8.39 -20.43
CA ILE A 209 5.03 -9.29 -21.58
C ILE A 209 4.57 -10.70 -21.20
N ALA A 210 5.06 -11.22 -20.07
CA ALA A 210 4.65 -12.54 -19.56
C ALA A 210 3.14 -12.57 -19.31
N TYR A 211 2.59 -11.56 -18.64
CA TYR A 211 1.15 -11.48 -18.38
C TYR A 211 0.33 -11.46 -19.67
N VAL A 212 0.70 -10.62 -20.65
CA VAL A 212 0.00 -10.55 -21.94
C VAL A 212 0.02 -11.90 -22.65
N PHE A 213 1.18 -12.57 -22.74
CA PHE A 213 1.27 -13.89 -23.35
C PHE A 213 0.45 -14.93 -22.59
N THR A 214 0.48 -14.92 -21.26
CA THR A 214 -0.31 -15.83 -20.43
C THR A 214 -1.81 -15.62 -20.60
N VAL A 215 -2.27 -14.37 -20.70
CA VAL A 215 -3.68 -14.05 -20.99
C VAL A 215 -4.07 -14.56 -22.38
N VAL A 216 -3.27 -14.25 -23.42
CA VAL A 216 -3.53 -14.70 -24.80
C VAL A 216 -3.58 -16.22 -24.88
N ASP A 217 -2.59 -16.92 -24.33
CA ASP A 217 -2.51 -18.39 -24.31
C ASP A 217 -3.78 -19.00 -23.71
N SER A 218 -4.26 -18.43 -22.60
CA SER A 218 -5.45 -18.93 -21.93
C SER A 218 -6.77 -18.67 -22.69
N PHE A 219 -6.79 -17.79 -23.69
CA PHE A 219 -7.93 -17.61 -24.61
C PHE A 219 -7.84 -18.52 -25.84
N THR A 220 -6.63 -18.89 -26.25
CA THR A 220 -6.38 -19.71 -27.44
C THR A 220 -6.31 -21.22 -27.15
N GLY A 221 -6.10 -21.60 -25.88
CA GLY A 221 -6.01 -23.01 -25.46
C GLY A 221 -7.36 -23.74 -25.47
N THR A 222 -7.31 -25.07 -25.59
CA THR A 222 -8.48 -25.95 -25.43
C THR A 222 -8.93 -25.98 -23.97
N VAL A 223 -10.23 -25.77 -23.75
CA VAL A 223 -10.83 -25.66 -22.42
C VAL A 223 -11.13 -27.06 -21.86
N THR A 224 -10.28 -27.57 -20.97
CA THR A 224 -10.55 -28.83 -20.24
C THR A 224 -10.90 -28.55 -18.78
N PHE A 225 -11.72 -29.42 -18.18
CA PHE A 225 -12.19 -29.25 -16.79
C PHE A 225 -11.03 -29.16 -15.77
N SER A 226 -10.05 -30.05 -15.87
CA SER A 226 -8.87 -30.07 -15.00
C SER A 226 -7.95 -28.86 -15.20
N ALA A 227 -7.80 -28.36 -16.43
CA ALA A 227 -7.03 -27.15 -16.69
C ALA A 227 -7.75 -25.88 -16.21
N LEU A 228 -9.08 -25.85 -16.25
CA LEU A 228 -9.88 -24.72 -15.75
C LEU A 228 -9.92 -24.65 -14.24
N ASN A 229 -10.03 -25.79 -13.56
CA ASN A 229 -10.07 -25.82 -12.09
C ASN A 229 -8.72 -25.45 -11.47
N ALA A 230 -7.61 -25.87 -12.07
CA ALA A 230 -6.28 -25.41 -11.70
C ALA A 230 -5.91 -24.05 -12.33
N SER A 231 -6.81 -23.39 -13.08
CA SER A 231 -6.45 -22.20 -13.87
C SER A 231 -6.01 -21.05 -12.98
N GLY A 232 -4.86 -20.46 -13.28
CA GLY A 232 -4.33 -19.31 -12.54
C GLY A 232 -4.91 -17.96 -12.95
N GLN A 233 -5.94 -17.89 -13.79
CA GLN A 233 -6.48 -16.62 -14.33
C GLN A 233 -6.96 -15.65 -13.23
N ALA A 234 -7.68 -16.18 -12.23
CA ALA A 234 -8.10 -15.38 -11.07
C ALA A 234 -6.89 -14.92 -10.23
N VAL A 235 -5.84 -15.75 -10.14
CA VAL A 235 -4.57 -15.40 -9.48
C VAL A 235 -3.84 -14.30 -10.27
N GLY A 236 -3.82 -14.36 -11.60
CA GLY A 236 -3.30 -13.28 -12.42
C GLY A 236 -3.98 -11.96 -12.10
N SER A 237 -5.31 -11.97 -12.09
CA SER A 237 -6.12 -10.78 -11.82
C SER A 237 -5.90 -10.23 -10.41
N ILE A 238 -5.77 -11.10 -9.39
CA ILE A 238 -5.64 -10.64 -8.00
C ILE A 238 -4.31 -9.96 -7.70
N PHE A 239 -3.25 -10.23 -8.46
CA PHE A 239 -1.94 -9.60 -8.27
C PHE A 239 -1.68 -8.43 -9.21
N LEU A 240 -2.58 -8.13 -10.16
CA LEU A 240 -2.42 -7.02 -11.11
C LEU A 240 -2.22 -5.66 -10.43
N TRP A 241 -2.75 -5.45 -9.23
CA TRP A 241 -2.56 -4.21 -8.48
C TRP A 241 -1.09 -3.90 -8.23
N LEU A 242 -0.21 -4.91 -8.20
CA LEU A 242 1.20 -4.73 -7.90
C LEU A 242 1.91 -3.91 -8.99
N LEU A 243 1.47 -4.01 -10.24
CA LEU A 243 2.03 -3.25 -11.37
C LEU A 243 1.91 -1.74 -11.17
N PRO A 244 0.71 -1.13 -11.04
CA PRO A 244 0.59 0.31 -10.81
C PRO A 244 1.24 0.76 -9.50
N ILE A 245 1.31 -0.12 -8.49
CA ILE A 245 2.01 0.18 -7.23
C ILE A 245 3.52 0.30 -7.43
N VAL A 246 4.16 -0.69 -8.06
CA VAL A 246 5.60 -0.67 -8.34
C VAL A 246 5.94 0.48 -9.29
N VAL A 247 5.20 0.62 -10.39
CA VAL A 247 5.40 1.70 -11.37
C VAL A 247 5.22 3.06 -10.71
N GLY A 248 4.16 3.26 -9.92
CA GLY A 248 3.90 4.51 -9.23
C GLY A 248 4.99 4.89 -8.23
N TRP A 249 5.47 3.93 -7.42
CA TRP A 249 6.58 4.21 -6.50
C TRP A 249 7.90 4.48 -7.21
N LEU A 250 8.18 3.81 -8.34
CA LEU A 250 9.35 4.12 -9.15
C LEU A 250 9.28 5.51 -9.79
N GLN A 251 8.11 5.94 -10.27
CA GLN A 251 7.91 7.28 -10.82
C GLN A 251 8.06 8.37 -9.75
N ILE A 252 7.52 8.15 -8.55
CA ILE A 252 7.63 9.11 -7.44
C ILE A 252 9.04 9.14 -6.84
N SER A 253 9.75 8.01 -6.82
CA SER A 253 11.07 7.86 -6.17
C SER A 253 11.12 8.34 -4.72
N PRO A 254 10.30 7.75 -3.84
CA PRO A 254 10.28 8.16 -2.45
C PRO A 254 11.67 8.01 -1.81
N LYS A 255 12.21 9.10 -1.28
CA LYS A 255 13.48 9.07 -0.54
C LYS A 255 13.25 8.37 0.79
N CYS A 256 13.58 7.08 0.85
CA CYS A 256 13.30 6.24 2.01
C CYS A 256 14.57 5.74 2.73
N GLU A 257 15.77 6.11 2.30
CA GLU A 257 17.03 5.66 2.91
C GLU A 257 17.39 6.51 4.14
N SER A 258 17.09 5.99 5.34
CA SER A 258 17.15 6.78 6.59
C SER A 258 18.53 7.35 6.90
N GLU A 259 19.59 6.58 6.69
CA GLU A 259 20.96 7.00 7.02
C GLU A 259 21.42 8.16 6.12
N ARG A 260 21.12 8.09 4.81
CA ARG A 260 21.45 9.17 3.87
C ARG A 260 20.65 10.44 4.14
N LEU A 261 19.37 10.31 4.48
CA LEU A 261 18.54 11.47 4.83
C LEU A 261 19.06 12.18 6.09
N ASN A 262 19.42 11.42 7.13
CA ASN A 262 20.02 11.98 8.35
C ASN A 262 21.35 12.66 8.04
N HIS A 263 22.24 11.98 7.30
CA HIS A 263 23.54 12.54 6.92
C HIS A 263 23.39 13.83 6.09
N ALA A 264 22.45 13.88 5.16
CA ALA A 264 22.16 15.08 4.37
C ALA A 264 21.72 16.26 5.25
N LEU A 265 20.80 16.01 6.18
CA LEU A 265 20.34 17.03 7.12
C LEU A 265 21.42 17.47 8.09
N ASP A 266 22.22 16.56 8.63
CA ASP A 266 23.30 16.88 9.57
C ASP A 266 24.36 17.78 8.92
N LYS A 267 24.71 17.50 7.65
CA LYS A 267 25.64 18.32 6.87
C LYS A 267 25.09 19.71 6.58
N ALA A 268 23.84 19.82 6.10
CA ALA A 268 23.22 21.11 5.87
C ALA A 268 23.07 21.91 7.17
N ASN A 269 22.65 21.26 8.26
CA ASN A 269 22.49 21.88 9.57
C ASN A 269 23.81 22.44 10.16
N ALA A 270 24.97 21.96 9.71
CA ALA A 270 26.28 22.46 10.15
C ALA A 270 26.61 23.86 9.60
N ILE A 271 26.00 24.27 8.49
CA ILE A 271 26.21 25.58 7.87
C ILE A 271 25.09 26.58 8.17
N ALA A 272 24.08 26.19 8.93
CA ALA A 272 22.94 27.05 9.28
C ALA A 272 23.34 28.16 10.27
N TYR A 273 22.77 29.36 10.06
CA TYR A 273 22.93 30.54 10.91
C TYR A 273 21.63 30.88 11.66
N VAL A 274 21.79 31.37 12.89
CA VAL A 274 20.70 31.88 13.73
C VAL A 274 20.96 33.34 14.09
N ALA A 275 19.89 34.13 14.16
CA ALA A 275 19.97 35.52 14.58
C ALA A 275 20.39 35.63 16.05
N ALA A 276 21.40 36.46 16.33
CA ALA A 276 21.82 36.77 17.68
C ALA A 276 20.82 37.72 18.38
N LEU A 277 20.86 37.75 19.72
CA LEU A 277 20.10 38.73 20.52
C LEU A 277 20.46 40.16 20.14
N ARG A 278 21.75 40.43 19.90
CA ARG A 278 22.31 41.68 19.39
C ARG A 278 23.53 41.35 18.52
N GLY A 279 23.74 42.10 17.45
CA GLY A 279 24.89 41.92 16.56
C GLY A 279 24.63 41.01 15.35
N ALA A 280 25.71 40.51 14.75
CA ALA A 280 25.65 39.69 13.54
C ALA A 280 25.09 38.28 13.84
N PRO A 281 24.50 37.61 12.83
CA PRO A 281 24.12 36.20 12.94
C PRO A 281 25.31 35.31 13.31
N ILE A 282 25.06 34.28 14.11
CA ILE A 282 26.04 33.26 14.52
C ILE A 282 25.66 31.91 13.95
N ARG A 283 26.59 30.96 13.85
CA ARG A 283 26.24 29.59 13.44
C ARG A 283 25.36 28.94 14.48
N ALA A 284 24.37 28.18 14.02
CA ALA A 284 23.44 27.48 14.90
C ALA A 284 24.16 26.44 15.78
N SER A 285 25.20 25.80 15.25
CA SER A 285 26.07 24.86 15.97
C SER A 285 26.75 25.48 17.20
N ASP A 286 27.09 26.76 17.12
CA ASP A 286 27.87 27.43 18.17
C ASP A 286 26.98 27.86 19.34
N ARG A 287 25.66 27.91 19.12
CA ARG A 287 24.67 28.30 20.13
C ARG A 287 24.13 27.11 20.91
N SER A 288 23.77 26.03 20.23
CA SER A 288 23.24 24.81 20.85
C SER A 288 23.23 23.65 19.86
N ASP A 289 22.89 22.45 20.31
CA ASP A 289 22.66 21.29 19.43
C ASP A 289 21.29 21.30 18.73
N ALA A 290 20.41 22.25 19.07
CA ALA A 290 19.10 22.34 18.47
C ALA A 290 19.19 22.80 16.99
N ARG A 291 18.37 22.18 16.13
CA ARG A 291 18.30 22.49 14.70
C ARG A 291 16.88 22.90 14.30
N ALA A 292 16.78 23.77 13.30
CA ALA A 292 15.51 24.31 12.81
C ALA A 292 14.68 23.24 12.10
N ILE A 293 15.31 22.41 11.25
CA ILE A 293 14.69 21.26 10.59
C ILE A 293 15.51 20.02 10.96
N TYR A 294 14.83 18.98 11.45
CA TYR A 294 15.47 17.74 11.85
C TYR A 294 14.55 16.55 11.67
N ILE A 295 15.13 15.35 11.54
CA ILE A 295 14.39 14.08 11.57
C ILE A 295 14.32 13.61 13.01
N ARG A 296 13.10 13.31 13.48
CA ARG A 296 12.90 12.78 14.84
C ARG A 296 13.47 11.35 14.94
N ASN A 297 14.67 11.24 15.50
CA ASN A 297 15.36 9.96 15.77
C ASN A 297 15.27 9.53 17.23
N ASP A 298 14.13 9.77 17.87
CA ASP A 298 13.99 9.46 19.29
C ASP A 298 13.74 7.96 19.50
N ARG A 299 14.75 7.24 20.02
CA ARG A 299 14.62 5.84 20.45
C ARG A 299 13.53 5.66 21.53
N HIS A 300 13.09 6.75 22.16
CA HIS A 300 12.09 6.80 23.21
C HIS A 300 10.80 7.51 22.79
N ALA A 301 10.53 7.73 21.49
CA ALA A 301 9.31 8.38 21.00
C ALA A 301 7.98 7.67 21.37
N GLY A 302 8.05 6.60 22.18
CA GLY A 302 6.94 5.79 22.61
C GLY A 302 6.47 4.86 21.49
N GLU A 303 5.85 3.75 21.90
CA GLU A 303 5.23 2.79 20.97
C GLU A 303 4.16 3.43 20.06
N ILE A 304 3.62 4.59 20.47
CA ILE A 304 2.58 5.33 19.74
C ILE A 304 3.10 5.97 18.43
N HIS A 305 4.38 6.38 18.35
CA HIS A 305 4.95 7.03 17.15
C HIS A 305 5.86 6.11 16.32
N ARG A 306 5.90 4.81 16.66
CA ARG A 306 6.84 3.85 16.07
C ARG A 306 6.78 3.74 14.54
N ASP A 307 5.59 3.88 13.95
CA ASP A 307 5.42 3.75 12.50
C ASP A 307 5.78 5.02 11.72
N GLU A 308 5.70 6.19 12.37
CA GLU A 308 6.17 7.45 11.79
C GLU A 308 7.67 7.41 11.50
N GLN A 309 8.43 6.70 12.34
CA GLN A 309 9.88 6.52 12.22
C GLN A 309 10.31 5.57 11.10
N ARG A 310 9.37 4.86 10.46
CA ARG A 310 9.67 3.87 9.42
C ARG A 310 9.69 4.53 8.05
N THR A 311 10.86 4.70 7.46
CA THR A 311 11.00 5.38 6.17
C THR A 311 10.38 4.70 4.94
N PRO A 312 10.03 3.39 4.90
CA PRO A 312 9.37 2.83 3.73
C PRO A 312 8.03 3.54 3.41
N PRO A 313 7.69 3.71 2.12
CA PRO A 313 6.50 4.45 1.70
C PRO A 313 5.18 3.88 2.19
N ILE A 314 5.10 2.57 2.45
CA ILE A 314 3.90 1.92 2.97
C ILE A 314 3.43 2.54 4.29
N TYR A 315 4.34 3.14 5.08
CA TYR A 315 4.06 3.80 6.35
C TYR A 315 3.62 5.27 6.22
N ASN A 316 3.44 5.79 5.00
CA ASN A 316 3.02 7.17 4.77
C ASN A 316 1.69 7.51 5.47
N TYR A 317 0.81 6.51 5.67
CA TYR A 317 -0.42 6.64 6.46
C TYR A 317 -0.15 7.24 7.86
N ALA A 318 0.96 6.87 8.52
CA ALA A 318 1.30 7.33 9.86
C ALA A 318 1.87 8.76 9.86
N ARG A 319 2.57 9.15 8.79
CA ARG A 319 3.24 10.46 8.66
C ARG A 319 2.35 11.55 8.08
N PHE A 320 1.26 11.19 7.42
CA PHE A 320 0.41 12.11 6.66
C PHE A 320 0.05 13.38 7.44
N LEU A 321 -0.40 13.23 8.68
CA LEU A 321 -0.83 14.33 9.54
C LEU A 321 0.34 15.16 10.10
N PRO A 322 1.34 14.55 10.79
CA PRO A 322 2.47 15.33 11.31
C PRO A 322 3.27 16.02 10.20
N TRP A 323 3.44 15.39 9.03
CA TRP A 323 4.07 16.02 7.87
C TRP A 323 3.26 17.21 7.35
N THR A 324 1.93 17.08 7.25
CA THR A 324 1.07 18.21 6.83
C THR A 324 1.20 19.40 7.79
N LEU A 325 1.27 19.16 9.10
CA LEU A 325 1.48 20.22 10.08
C LEU A 325 2.86 20.88 9.94
N ALA A 326 3.92 20.09 9.72
CA ALA A 326 5.26 20.61 9.49
C ALA A 326 5.30 21.49 8.23
N VAL A 327 4.69 21.06 7.14
CA VAL A 327 4.58 21.84 5.90
C VAL A 327 3.81 23.14 6.13
N GLU A 328 2.68 23.10 6.84
CA GLU A 328 1.91 24.32 7.13
C GLU A 328 2.68 25.32 8.00
N HIS A 329 3.48 24.84 8.94
CA HIS A 329 4.35 25.70 9.74
C HIS A 329 5.38 26.41 8.84
N VAL A 330 6.02 25.66 7.94
CA VAL A 330 6.98 26.22 6.99
C VAL A 330 6.31 27.21 6.02
N TYR A 331 5.17 26.81 5.46
CA TYR A 331 4.36 27.63 4.57
C TYR A 331 3.97 28.97 5.21
N CYS A 332 3.49 28.95 6.46
CA CYS A 332 3.09 30.18 7.14
C CYS A 332 4.26 31.16 7.28
N ALA A 333 5.45 30.68 7.65
CA ALA A 333 6.63 31.54 7.77
C ALA A 333 7.03 32.17 6.41
N PHE A 334 7.11 31.36 5.36
CA PHE A 334 7.43 31.85 4.02
C PHE A 334 6.34 32.79 3.47
N ARG A 335 5.07 32.52 3.73
CA ARG A 335 3.96 33.39 3.28
C ARG A 335 4.02 34.75 3.96
N GLU A 336 4.23 34.81 5.27
CA GLU A 336 4.32 36.10 5.96
C GLU A 336 5.59 36.86 5.56
N ALA A 337 6.72 36.18 5.37
CA ALA A 337 7.94 36.78 4.84
C ALA A 337 7.75 37.33 3.41
N SER A 338 7.06 36.58 2.55
CA SER A 338 6.70 37.00 1.19
C SER A 338 5.81 38.25 1.20
N LYS A 339 4.76 38.29 2.04
CA LYS A 339 3.89 39.47 2.15
C LYS A 339 4.63 40.73 2.55
N ARG A 340 5.53 40.64 3.55
CA ARG A 340 6.32 41.80 4.02
C ARG A 340 7.34 42.25 2.98
N SER A 341 7.98 41.30 2.30
CA SER A 341 8.88 41.54 1.19
C SER A 341 8.16 42.27 0.04
N SER A 342 6.99 41.78 -0.38
CA SER A 342 6.16 42.41 -1.42
C SER A 342 5.66 43.80 -1.02
N SER A 343 5.42 44.01 0.29
CA SER A 343 5.07 45.32 0.85
C SER A 343 6.28 46.22 1.10
N ARG A 344 7.49 45.83 0.69
CA ARG A 344 8.74 46.59 0.85
C ARG A 344 9.08 46.93 2.30
N HIS A 345 8.82 46.01 3.23
CA HIS A 345 9.20 46.16 4.64
C HIS A 345 10.47 45.35 4.93
N PRO A 346 11.60 45.98 5.31
CA PRO A 346 12.80 45.24 5.72
C PRO A 346 12.62 44.59 7.10
N VAL A 347 13.40 43.54 7.38
CA VAL A 347 13.37 42.82 8.66
C VAL A 347 13.74 43.73 9.82
N ASN A 348 14.80 44.52 9.66
CA ASN A 348 15.16 45.57 10.61
C ASN A 348 14.27 46.81 10.36
N PRO A 349 13.38 47.19 11.30
CA PRO A 349 12.45 48.31 11.10
C PRO A 349 13.14 49.67 10.92
N ARG A 350 14.41 49.79 11.33
CA ARG A 350 15.22 51.00 11.15
C ARG A 350 15.86 51.09 9.75
N GLY A 351 15.92 49.97 9.03
CA GLY A 351 16.44 49.91 7.67
C GLY A 351 15.45 50.49 6.67
N ARG A 352 15.96 50.94 5.51
CA ARG A 352 15.13 51.25 4.34
C ARG A 352 15.19 50.10 3.37
N TRP A 353 14.04 49.76 2.78
CA TRP A 353 13.98 48.73 1.74
C TRP A 353 14.78 49.13 0.50
N ARG A 354 15.60 48.22 0.00
CA ARG A 354 16.38 48.39 -1.24
C ARG A 354 16.19 47.19 -2.15
N ASN A 355 15.76 47.39 -3.39
CA ASN A 355 15.48 46.28 -4.29
C ASN A 355 16.74 45.44 -4.54
N GLY A 356 16.65 44.12 -4.34
CA GLY A 356 17.77 43.19 -4.52
C GLY A 356 18.81 43.19 -3.39
N ASP A 357 18.63 43.99 -2.34
CA ASP A 357 19.60 44.08 -1.24
C ASP A 357 19.36 42.98 -0.19
N GLU A 358 20.37 42.14 0.04
CA GLU A 358 20.39 41.11 1.08
C GLU A 358 20.26 41.67 2.49
N ASN A 359 20.61 42.95 2.70
CA ASN A 359 20.46 43.63 3.99
C ASN A 359 18.99 43.78 4.42
N ASN A 360 18.03 43.72 3.49
CA ASN A 360 16.60 43.69 3.84
C ASN A 360 16.24 42.47 4.70
N ARG A 361 17.03 41.41 4.59
CA ARG A 361 16.85 40.10 5.22
C ARG A 361 17.71 39.94 6.48
N GLN A 362 18.20 41.04 7.07
CA GLN A 362 19.00 41.02 8.30
C GLN A 362 18.23 41.62 9.48
N GLY A 363 18.42 41.03 10.66
CA GLY A 363 17.88 41.53 11.90
C GLY A 363 18.29 40.69 13.10
N CYS A 364 18.05 41.20 14.30
CA CYS A 364 18.23 40.45 15.53
C CYS A 364 17.12 39.40 15.74
N GLN A 365 17.29 38.53 16.73
CA GLN A 365 16.38 37.44 17.07
C GLN A 365 14.89 37.87 17.12
N SER A 366 14.57 38.98 17.78
CA SER A 366 13.19 39.47 17.89
C SER A 366 12.64 39.98 16.55
N GLN A 367 13.46 40.67 15.77
CA GLN A 367 13.09 41.20 14.45
C GLN A 367 12.79 40.09 13.45
N VAL A 368 13.67 39.09 13.38
CA VAL A 368 13.53 37.93 12.49
C VAL A 368 12.29 37.09 12.87
N THR A 369 12.08 36.84 14.16
CA THR A 369 10.90 36.12 14.65
C THR A 369 9.62 36.90 14.34
N ALA A 370 9.63 38.21 14.59
CA ALA A 370 8.49 39.07 14.29
C ALA A 370 8.21 39.11 12.79
N TYR A 371 9.23 38.99 11.92
CA TYR A 371 9.08 39.02 10.46
C TYR A 371 8.25 37.87 9.89
N VAL A 372 8.39 36.67 10.45
CA VAL A 372 7.64 35.47 10.02
C VAL A 372 6.38 35.20 10.84
N SER A 373 6.21 35.93 11.94
CA SER A 373 5.02 35.82 12.79
C SER A 373 3.81 36.45 12.10
N ARG A 374 2.69 35.72 12.14
CA ARG A 374 1.37 36.24 11.77
C ARG A 374 1.04 37.42 12.69
N GLY A 375 0.48 38.50 12.12
CA GLY A 375 -0.14 39.56 12.93
C GLY A 375 -1.28 39.01 13.81
N PRO A 376 -1.83 39.82 14.74
CA PRO A 376 -2.77 39.37 15.78
C PRO A 376 -4.12 38.80 15.31
N THR A 377 -4.38 38.70 14.00
CA THR A 377 -5.58 38.05 13.46
C THR A 377 -5.50 36.53 13.62
N ILE A 378 -6.14 36.06 14.69
CA ILE A 378 -6.35 34.64 15.03
C ILE A 378 -7.32 34.04 14.01
N LEU A 379 -6.81 33.35 13.00
CA LEU A 379 -7.61 32.37 12.27
C LEU A 379 -7.44 31.01 12.95
N PRO A 380 -8.52 30.27 13.25
CA PRO A 380 -8.40 28.95 13.85
C PRO A 380 -7.61 28.04 12.90
N GLN A 381 -6.43 27.60 13.35
CA GLN A 381 -5.66 26.61 12.64
C GLN A 381 -6.40 25.27 12.79
N SER A 382 -6.85 24.70 11.67
CA SER A 382 -7.44 23.34 11.67
C SER A 382 -6.49 22.39 12.39
N ARG A 383 -6.99 21.62 13.37
CA ARG A 383 -6.21 20.63 14.14
C ARG A 383 -5.54 19.57 13.26
N TRP A 384 -6.03 19.40 12.03
CA TRP A 384 -5.55 18.43 11.06
C TRP A 384 -4.69 19.07 9.95
N GLY A 385 -4.82 20.38 9.73
CA GLY A 385 -4.26 21.08 8.58
C GLY A 385 -5.23 21.18 7.39
N PRO A 386 -4.93 22.02 6.38
CA PRO A 386 -5.82 22.26 5.25
C PRO A 386 -5.74 21.14 4.21
N GLY A 387 -6.86 20.89 3.53
CA GLY A 387 -6.94 19.91 2.44
C GLY A 387 -6.71 18.45 2.85
N VAL A 388 -6.65 18.13 4.15
CA VAL A 388 -6.44 16.76 4.65
C VAL A 388 -7.61 15.86 4.29
N GLY A 389 -8.86 16.29 4.54
CA GLY A 389 -10.06 15.50 4.23
C GLY A 389 -10.18 15.18 2.73
N TYR A 390 -9.94 16.15 1.86
CA TYR A 390 -9.97 15.94 0.41
C TYR A 390 -8.92 14.93 -0.06
N ARG A 391 -7.65 15.10 0.37
CA ARG A 391 -6.56 14.17 0.04
C ARG A 391 -6.82 12.76 0.58
N PHE A 392 -7.35 12.67 1.80
CA PHE A 392 -7.76 11.41 2.42
C PHE A 392 -8.81 10.67 1.58
N LEU A 393 -9.91 11.35 1.25
CA LEU A 393 -11.00 10.75 0.48
C LEU A 393 -10.54 10.31 -0.90
N LEU A 394 -9.81 11.16 -1.62
CA LEU A 394 -9.33 10.83 -2.96
C LEU A 394 -8.33 9.66 -2.93
N ALA A 395 -7.43 9.61 -1.96
CA ALA A 395 -6.54 8.46 -1.77
C ALA A 395 -7.30 7.19 -1.41
N ALA A 396 -8.35 7.28 -0.58
CA ALA A 396 -9.19 6.14 -0.22
C ALA A 396 -9.96 5.59 -1.44
N PHE A 397 -10.57 6.46 -2.25
CA PHE A 397 -11.25 6.06 -3.48
C PHE A 397 -10.30 5.39 -4.48
N ALA A 398 -9.12 5.99 -4.71
CA ALA A 398 -8.12 5.39 -5.58
C ALA A 398 -7.65 4.02 -5.08
N ALA A 399 -7.44 3.88 -3.76
CA ALA A 399 -6.98 2.64 -3.14
C ALA A 399 -8.02 1.52 -3.18
N LEU A 400 -9.27 1.85 -2.87
CA LEU A 400 -10.38 0.91 -2.92
C LEU A 400 -10.70 0.52 -4.37
N GLY A 401 -10.71 1.49 -5.29
CA GLY A 401 -10.90 1.25 -6.72
C GLY A 401 -9.87 0.29 -7.27
N LEU A 402 -8.57 0.52 -7.02
CA LEU A 402 -7.51 -0.38 -7.45
C LEU A 402 -7.65 -1.78 -6.83
N THR A 403 -7.84 -1.85 -5.50
CA THR A 403 -7.90 -3.15 -4.81
C THR A 403 -9.10 -3.97 -5.24
N TRP A 404 -10.29 -3.36 -5.23
CA TRP A 404 -11.54 -4.07 -5.55
C TRP A 404 -11.75 -4.23 -7.05
N GLY A 405 -11.10 -3.44 -7.91
CA GLY A 405 -11.01 -3.75 -9.34
C GLY A 405 -10.30 -5.08 -9.56
N THR A 406 -9.11 -5.26 -9.01
CA THR A 406 -8.30 -6.48 -9.22
C THR A 406 -8.80 -7.69 -8.43
N VAL A 407 -9.15 -7.50 -7.15
CA VAL A 407 -9.71 -8.57 -6.30
C VAL A 407 -11.14 -8.91 -6.73
N GLY A 408 -11.95 -7.91 -7.07
CA GLY A 408 -13.30 -8.12 -7.60
C GLY A 408 -13.29 -8.87 -8.91
N ALA A 409 -12.35 -8.57 -9.82
CA ALA A 409 -12.13 -9.36 -11.03
C ALA A 409 -11.83 -10.82 -10.72
N ALA A 410 -10.89 -11.09 -9.80
CA ALA A 410 -10.58 -12.45 -9.37
C ALA A 410 -11.79 -13.18 -8.75
N ILE A 411 -12.60 -12.48 -7.96
CA ILE A 411 -13.86 -13.00 -7.39
C ILE A 411 -14.84 -13.33 -8.51
N VAL A 412 -15.08 -12.42 -9.46
CA VAL A 412 -16.00 -12.63 -10.59
C VAL A 412 -15.57 -13.85 -11.41
N ILE A 413 -14.29 -13.92 -11.80
CA ILE A 413 -13.74 -15.08 -12.52
C ILE A 413 -14.00 -16.37 -11.74
N ALA A 414 -13.63 -16.42 -10.46
CA ALA A 414 -13.79 -17.62 -9.64
C ALA A 414 -15.25 -17.94 -9.28
N PHE A 415 -16.14 -16.95 -9.24
CA PHE A 415 -17.56 -17.13 -8.92
C PHE A 415 -18.33 -17.78 -10.09
N PHE A 416 -17.90 -17.51 -11.32
CA PHE A 416 -18.53 -18.03 -12.52
C PHE A 416 -17.79 -19.25 -13.14
N THR A 417 -16.79 -19.81 -12.45
CA THR A 417 -16.04 -20.97 -12.93
C THR A 417 -16.42 -22.23 -12.16
N PRO A 418 -16.76 -23.33 -12.86
CA PRO A 418 -18.00 -23.52 -13.62
C PRO A 418 -19.25 -23.63 -12.74
N THR A 419 -19.14 -24.03 -11.47
CA THR A 419 -20.26 -24.00 -10.52
C THR A 419 -20.46 -22.57 -10.02
N LYS A 420 -21.63 -21.98 -10.34
CA LYS A 420 -21.91 -20.59 -9.96
C LYS A 420 -22.09 -20.45 -8.45
N GLY A 421 -21.29 -19.60 -7.82
CA GLY A 421 -21.46 -19.29 -6.40
C GLY A 421 -20.18 -18.92 -5.65
N LEU A 422 -20.37 -18.61 -4.37
CA LEU A 422 -19.24 -18.44 -3.44
C LEU A 422 -18.73 -19.83 -3.03
N ALA A 423 -17.57 -20.18 -3.57
CA ALA A 423 -16.86 -21.43 -3.38
C ALA A 423 -15.58 -21.20 -2.56
N CYS A 424 -14.76 -22.24 -2.37
CA CYS A 424 -13.48 -22.11 -1.67
C CYS A 424 -12.56 -21.07 -2.33
N ARG A 425 -12.49 -21.01 -3.67
CA ARG A 425 -11.64 -20.06 -4.42
C ARG A 425 -12.14 -18.62 -4.30
N SER A 426 -13.36 -18.34 -4.78
CA SER A 426 -13.98 -17.00 -4.73
C SER A 426 -14.13 -16.47 -3.30
N GLY A 427 -14.48 -17.33 -2.34
CA GLY A 427 -14.52 -17.00 -0.91
C GLY A 427 -13.14 -16.64 -0.34
N SER A 428 -12.08 -17.35 -0.74
CA SER A 428 -10.72 -17.03 -0.31
C SER A 428 -10.24 -15.67 -0.79
N PHE A 429 -10.57 -15.29 -2.04
CA PHE A 429 -10.27 -13.98 -2.59
C PHE A 429 -11.09 -12.86 -1.94
N LEU A 430 -12.37 -13.13 -1.62
CA LEU A 430 -13.21 -12.22 -0.86
C LEU A 430 -12.62 -11.93 0.54
N ILE A 431 -12.21 -12.99 1.26
CA ILE A 431 -11.54 -12.85 2.56
C ILE A 431 -10.29 -11.99 2.43
N TYR A 432 -9.48 -12.22 1.39
CA TYR A 432 -8.27 -11.44 1.14
C TYR A 432 -8.56 -9.94 0.94
N GLY A 433 -9.55 -9.59 0.10
CA GLY A 433 -9.95 -8.20 -0.14
C GLY A 433 -10.54 -7.50 1.08
N VAL A 434 -11.41 -8.20 1.83
CA VAL A 434 -12.00 -7.69 3.08
C VAL A 434 -10.91 -7.44 4.12
N ASN A 435 -10.04 -8.41 4.36
CA ASN A 435 -8.94 -8.26 5.31
C ASN A 435 -7.98 -7.14 4.90
N SER A 436 -7.67 -7.00 3.61
CA SER A 436 -6.87 -5.87 3.09
C SER A 436 -7.48 -4.52 3.48
N THR A 437 -8.80 -4.39 3.31
CA THR A 437 -9.55 -3.17 3.65
C THR A 437 -9.54 -2.91 5.15
N ILE A 438 -9.75 -3.94 5.98
CA ILE A 438 -9.74 -3.84 7.45
C ILE A 438 -8.36 -3.42 7.95
N VAL A 439 -7.27 -4.00 7.42
CA VAL A 439 -5.89 -3.62 7.76
C VAL A 439 -5.68 -2.12 7.50
N TRP A 440 -6.05 -1.64 6.31
CA TRP A 440 -5.93 -0.22 5.96
C TRP A 440 -6.73 0.67 6.94
N LEU A 441 -7.99 0.34 7.20
CA LEU A 441 -8.85 1.08 8.14
C LEU A 441 -8.24 1.15 9.54
N PHE A 442 -7.75 0.03 10.07
CA PHE A 442 -7.15 -0.02 11.41
C PHE A 442 -5.88 0.83 11.50
N LEU A 443 -5.04 0.85 10.47
CA LEU A 443 -3.81 1.64 10.45
C LEU A 443 -4.08 3.14 10.32
N VAL A 444 -5.02 3.54 9.45
CA VAL A 444 -5.46 4.93 9.34
C VAL A 444 -6.09 5.41 10.65
N ALA A 445 -7.00 4.62 11.24
CA ALA A 445 -7.62 4.94 12.52
C ALA A 445 -6.57 5.05 13.65
N SER A 446 -5.62 4.13 13.69
CA SER A 446 -4.48 4.18 14.62
C SER A 446 -3.68 5.48 14.48
N SER A 447 -3.39 5.92 13.26
CA SER A 447 -2.68 7.18 13.01
C SER A 447 -3.49 8.40 13.45
N GLY A 448 -4.79 8.44 13.16
CA GLY A 448 -5.67 9.53 13.62
C GLY A 448 -5.72 9.63 15.15
N LEU A 449 -5.83 8.49 15.84
CA LEU A 449 -5.79 8.43 17.30
C LEU A 449 -4.43 8.86 17.85
N ALA A 450 -3.33 8.41 17.26
CA ALA A 450 -1.98 8.80 17.67
C ALA A 450 -1.77 10.31 17.55
N HIS A 451 -2.22 10.91 16.45
CA HIS A 451 -2.19 12.35 16.22
C HIS A 451 -3.00 13.12 17.26
N HIS A 452 -4.20 12.63 17.60
CA HIS A 452 -5.02 13.21 18.66
C HIS A 452 -4.32 13.20 20.02
N CYS A 453 -3.67 12.10 20.38
CA CYS A 453 -2.92 12.00 21.64
C CYS A 453 -1.77 13.02 21.70
N THR A 454 -1.08 13.29 20.59
CA THR A 454 0.00 14.28 20.54
C THR A 454 -0.50 15.71 20.76
N LEU A 455 -1.76 16.00 20.42
CA LEU A 455 -2.35 17.34 20.56
C LEU A 455 -2.95 17.61 21.96
N GLN A 456 -3.16 16.59 22.80
CA GLN A 456 -3.76 16.74 24.14
C GLN A 456 -2.78 16.39 25.25
N THR A 457 -2.66 17.26 26.25
CA THR A 457 -1.59 17.20 27.26
C THR A 457 -1.88 16.36 28.51
N GLU A 458 -3.14 16.04 28.87
CA GLU A 458 -3.38 15.46 30.22
C GLU A 458 -4.10 14.10 30.34
N GLU A 459 -4.98 13.61 29.45
CA GLU A 459 -5.63 12.30 29.67
C GLU A 459 -5.98 11.52 28.39
N THR A 460 -4.96 10.98 27.70
CA THR A 460 -5.19 10.14 26.50
C THR A 460 -4.53 8.76 26.57
N ARG A 461 -4.22 8.25 27.78
CA ARG A 461 -3.60 6.92 27.96
C ARG A 461 -4.42 5.81 27.28
N PHE A 462 -5.74 5.85 27.39
CA PHE A 462 -6.62 4.87 26.74
C PHE A 462 -6.59 4.98 25.20
N LEU A 463 -6.72 6.19 24.63
CA LEU A 463 -6.66 6.41 23.19
C LEU A 463 -5.30 6.00 22.61
N GLY A 464 -4.21 6.30 23.33
CA GLY A 464 -2.86 5.87 22.97
C GLY A 464 -2.71 4.36 22.99
N ALA A 465 -3.20 3.69 24.04
CA ALA A 465 -3.20 2.23 24.12
C ALA A 465 -4.04 1.59 23.00
N PHE A 466 -5.22 2.15 22.72
CA PHE A 466 -6.10 1.68 21.65
C PHE A 466 -5.48 1.89 20.25
N SER A 467 -4.81 3.02 20.01
CA SER A 467 -4.03 3.26 18.79
C SER A 467 -2.94 2.20 18.59
N ILE A 468 -2.20 1.86 19.65
CA ILE A 468 -1.17 0.81 19.62
C ILE A 468 -1.79 -0.56 19.36
N PHE A 469 -2.92 -0.88 20.00
CA PHE A 469 -3.64 -2.12 19.80
C PHE A 469 -4.08 -2.30 18.34
N LEU A 470 -4.79 -1.32 17.76
CA LEU A 470 -5.23 -1.36 16.37
C LEU A 470 -4.06 -1.59 15.40
N ARG A 471 -2.93 -0.90 15.63
CA ARG A 471 -1.73 -1.04 14.80
C ARG A 471 -1.13 -2.45 14.86
N ARG A 472 -1.05 -3.03 16.06
CA ARG A 472 -0.52 -4.38 16.26
C ARG A 472 -1.44 -5.42 15.62
N CYS A 473 -2.75 -5.31 15.84
CA CYS A 473 -3.75 -6.16 15.21
C CYS A 473 -3.69 -6.08 13.68
N ALA A 474 -3.60 -4.86 13.12
CA ALA A 474 -3.51 -4.68 11.67
C ALA A 474 -2.26 -5.31 11.07
N LYS A 475 -1.09 -5.20 11.72
CA LYS A 475 0.15 -5.85 11.23
C LYS A 475 0.09 -7.36 11.31
N ILE A 476 -0.51 -7.92 12.37
CA ILE A 476 -0.73 -9.36 12.50
C ILE A 476 -1.68 -9.83 11.41
N LEU A 477 -2.82 -9.15 11.24
CA LEU A 477 -3.80 -9.47 10.22
C LEU A 477 -3.20 -9.37 8.82
N ALA A 478 -2.42 -8.34 8.52
CA ALA A 478 -1.72 -8.20 7.24
C ALA A 478 -0.74 -9.36 6.99
N SER A 479 0.01 -9.76 8.01
CA SER A 479 0.95 -10.89 7.91
C SER A 479 0.20 -12.20 7.62
N LEU A 480 -0.91 -12.44 8.35
CA LEU A 480 -1.78 -13.59 8.11
C LEU A 480 -2.43 -13.53 6.72
N ASN A 481 -2.87 -12.36 6.27
CA ASN A 481 -3.51 -12.17 4.97
C ASN A 481 -2.52 -12.33 3.80
N ALA A 482 -1.26 -11.91 3.99
CA ALA A 482 -0.18 -12.16 3.04
C ALA A 482 0.13 -13.66 2.94
N SER A 483 0.21 -14.37 4.07
CA SER A 483 0.38 -15.83 4.06
C SER A 483 -0.84 -16.55 3.46
N TRP A 484 -2.04 -16.06 3.74
CA TRP A 484 -3.30 -16.58 3.21
C TRP A 484 -3.31 -16.55 1.69
N ILE A 485 -3.00 -15.41 1.06
CA ILE A 485 -3.06 -15.33 -0.40
C ILE A 485 -2.04 -16.25 -1.08
N ILE A 486 -0.84 -16.39 -0.51
CA ILE A 486 0.16 -17.32 -1.04
C ILE A 486 -0.30 -18.78 -0.89
N LEU A 487 -0.86 -19.13 0.27
CA LEU A 487 -1.43 -20.46 0.48
C LEU A 487 -2.57 -20.79 -0.49
N VAL A 488 -3.47 -19.84 -0.71
CA VAL A 488 -4.60 -20.00 -1.65
C VAL A 488 -4.08 -20.29 -3.05
N CYS A 489 -3.02 -19.59 -3.49
CA CYS A 489 -2.40 -19.88 -4.78
C CYS A 489 -1.80 -21.29 -4.83
N LEU A 490 -1.08 -21.70 -3.77
CA LEU A 490 -0.50 -23.04 -3.71
C LEU A 490 -1.57 -24.14 -3.71
N PHE A 491 -2.67 -23.95 -2.97
CA PHE A 491 -3.81 -24.87 -2.93
C PHE A 491 -4.55 -24.94 -4.27
N GLN A 492 -4.68 -23.83 -4.98
CA GLN A 492 -5.29 -23.80 -6.29
C GLN A 492 -4.44 -24.57 -7.32
N PHE A 493 -3.12 -24.34 -7.35
CA PHE A 493 -2.24 -25.00 -8.32
C PHE A 493 -1.97 -26.47 -8.00
N SER A 494 -2.17 -26.89 -6.74
CA SER A 494 -1.99 -28.29 -6.32
C SER A 494 -3.25 -29.14 -6.42
N SER A 495 -4.34 -28.61 -6.99
CA SER A 495 -5.65 -29.25 -7.05
C SER A 495 -6.27 -29.54 -5.67
N PHE A 496 -5.82 -28.86 -4.61
CA PHE A 496 -6.40 -29.02 -3.28
C PHE A 496 -7.85 -28.55 -3.20
N PHE A 497 -8.21 -27.54 -4.01
CA PHE A 497 -9.59 -27.08 -4.11
C PHE A 497 -10.46 -27.96 -5.02
N ASP A 498 -9.89 -28.93 -5.74
CA ASP A 498 -10.61 -29.76 -6.70
C ASP A 498 -11.24 -30.95 -5.95
N ARG A 499 -12.34 -30.68 -5.26
CA ARG A 499 -13.05 -31.60 -4.35
C ARG A 499 -14.53 -31.28 -4.40
N CYS A 500 -15.39 -32.28 -4.18
CA CYS A 500 -16.84 -32.09 -4.15
C CYS A 500 -17.30 -30.90 -3.28
N TRP A 501 -16.70 -30.70 -2.10
CA TRP A 501 -17.07 -29.56 -1.24
C TRP A 501 -16.76 -28.19 -1.87
N CYS A 502 -15.54 -28.04 -2.38
CA CYS A 502 -15.06 -26.76 -2.88
C CYS A 502 -15.63 -26.44 -4.26
N ASP A 503 -15.81 -27.44 -5.11
CA ASP A 503 -16.37 -27.26 -6.45
C ASP A 503 -17.90 -27.16 -6.46
N SER A 504 -18.60 -27.55 -5.37
CA SER A 504 -20.08 -27.51 -5.34
C SER A 504 -20.71 -26.21 -4.84
N SER A 505 -19.92 -25.18 -4.51
CA SER A 505 -20.42 -23.91 -3.93
C SER A 505 -21.32 -24.10 -2.68
N VAL A 506 -21.00 -25.08 -1.84
CA VAL A 506 -21.84 -25.48 -0.68
C VAL A 506 -22.08 -24.33 0.29
N PHE A 507 -21.07 -23.46 0.49
CA PHE A 507 -21.20 -22.28 1.36
C PHE A 507 -22.30 -21.30 0.90
N TYR A 508 -22.51 -21.18 -0.41
CA TYR A 508 -23.45 -20.23 -0.99
C TYR A 508 -24.85 -20.82 -1.18
N LEU A 509 -24.94 -22.03 -1.73
CA LEU A 509 -26.20 -22.67 -2.11
C LEU A 509 -26.80 -23.54 -0.99
N GLY A 510 -25.98 -23.92 -0.01
CA GLY A 510 -26.33 -24.94 0.99
C GLY A 510 -26.28 -26.36 0.43
N ALA A 511 -26.06 -27.34 1.30
CA ALA A 511 -25.81 -28.73 0.89
C ALA A 511 -26.88 -29.35 -0.02
N LYS A 512 -28.15 -28.95 0.13
CA LYS A 512 -29.28 -29.47 -0.65
C LYS A 512 -29.37 -28.95 -2.09
N LYS A 513 -28.84 -27.75 -2.36
CA LYS A 513 -28.91 -27.10 -3.68
C LYS A 513 -27.54 -27.00 -4.36
N ALA A 514 -26.49 -27.33 -3.63
CA ALA A 514 -25.12 -27.37 -4.12
C ALA A 514 -24.96 -28.45 -5.20
N TYR A 515 -24.18 -28.14 -6.22
CA TYR A 515 -23.95 -29.01 -7.37
C TYR A 515 -22.53 -28.81 -7.90
N ASN A 516 -21.89 -29.85 -8.39
CA ASN A 516 -20.56 -29.83 -8.99
C ASN A 516 -20.68 -30.02 -10.50
N VAL A 517 -20.28 -29.02 -11.29
CA VAL A 517 -20.11 -29.20 -12.73
C VAL A 517 -18.79 -29.93 -12.97
N ILE A 518 -18.81 -31.09 -13.63
CA ILE A 518 -17.60 -31.92 -13.86
C ILE A 518 -17.20 -31.92 -15.35
N ASP A 519 -18.15 -31.67 -16.25
CA ASP A 519 -17.93 -31.59 -17.70
C ASP A 519 -18.44 -30.25 -18.22
N ILE A 520 -17.72 -29.66 -19.18
CA ILE A 520 -17.97 -28.31 -19.69
C ILE A 520 -18.29 -28.40 -21.17
N THR A 521 -19.56 -28.19 -21.50
CA THR A 521 -20.06 -28.19 -22.87
C THR A 521 -20.33 -26.79 -23.41
N ASP A 522 -20.45 -25.78 -22.55
CA ASP A 522 -20.65 -24.37 -22.90
C ASP A 522 -19.43 -23.53 -22.49
N GLU A 523 -18.48 -23.39 -23.42
CA GLU A 523 -17.28 -22.57 -23.19
C GLU A 523 -17.59 -21.08 -23.03
N ALA A 524 -18.67 -20.58 -23.65
CA ALA A 524 -19.02 -19.16 -23.59
C ALA A 524 -19.43 -18.74 -22.17
N ALA A 525 -20.10 -19.63 -21.44
CA ALA A 525 -20.47 -19.42 -20.04
C ALA A 525 -19.27 -19.18 -19.11
N VAL A 526 -18.08 -19.69 -19.46
CA VAL A 526 -16.84 -19.49 -18.70
C VAL A 526 -16.01 -18.31 -19.24
N ARG A 527 -15.92 -18.17 -20.57
CA ARG A 527 -15.11 -17.12 -21.21
C ARG A 527 -15.66 -15.70 -21.01
N VAL A 528 -16.99 -15.52 -21.02
CA VAL A 528 -17.60 -14.17 -20.89
C VAL A 528 -17.33 -13.52 -19.53
N PRO A 529 -17.58 -14.19 -18.39
CA PRO A 529 -17.21 -13.66 -17.07
C PRO A 529 -15.72 -13.37 -16.94
N TRP A 530 -14.88 -14.14 -17.63
CA TRP A 530 -13.46 -13.90 -17.64
C TRP A 530 -13.07 -12.62 -18.38
N PHE A 531 -13.64 -12.37 -19.57
CA PHE A 531 -13.49 -11.07 -20.24
C PHE A 531 -13.96 -9.91 -19.35
N GLY A 532 -15.10 -10.06 -18.68
CA GLY A 532 -15.61 -9.06 -17.74
C GLY A 532 -14.65 -8.81 -16.58
N GLY A 533 -14.07 -9.87 -16.01
CA GLY A 533 -13.06 -9.79 -14.96
C GLY A 533 -11.79 -9.09 -15.45
N LEU A 534 -11.28 -9.43 -16.63
CA LEU A 534 -10.09 -8.79 -17.20
C LEU A 534 -10.33 -7.28 -17.45
N ALA A 535 -11.49 -6.92 -17.99
CA ALA A 535 -11.87 -5.54 -18.22
C ALA A 535 -12.06 -4.73 -16.92
N LEU A 536 -12.43 -5.39 -15.82
CA LEU A 536 -12.52 -4.77 -14.50
C LEU A 536 -11.13 -4.57 -13.85
N ALA A 537 -10.18 -5.45 -14.15
CA ALA A 537 -8.83 -5.40 -13.58
C ALA A 537 -7.86 -4.49 -14.35
N ALA A 538 -8.11 -4.28 -15.66
CA ALA A 538 -7.40 -3.34 -16.52
C ALA A 538 -7.79 -1.89 -16.21
#